data_AF-M1Z1V4-F1
#
_entry.id   AF-M1Z1V4-F1
#
_cell.length_a   1.000
_cell.length_b   1.000
_cell.length_c   1.000
_cell.angle_alpha   90.00
_cell.angle_beta   90.00
_cell.angle_gamma   90.00
#
_symmetry.space_group_name_H-M   'P 1'
#
loop_
_entity.id
_entity.type
_entity.pdbx_description
1 polymer ?
#
loop_
_entity_poly.entity_id
_entity_poly.type
_entity_poly.pdbx_seq_one_letter_code
_entity_poly.pdbx_strand_id
1 'polypeptide(L)'
;MANVFKSFGYLFLTLCLFLGYSDTADAAKKKVPKRPKFVGATKCDGSCHDPYYQAWKNSPHGKAFDLLKAGNAADAKKRDGLDPEKDYTADPACLFCHTTGYRQRGGFIPPGTKFKGRDVSTRIDPTEPNLEQVGCEMCHSVAGGSQFRVVMKNTKGDFKKAETEKYGLRWDYKNVCNRCHGHKQNPHKGEKVDLEAALANVHPFAKFITEDNADQNIVKDGKVKDRAKEKGPSEEKGIVIENWKIHKGKLRFLKGGRAFNYKKGKIYYK
;
A
#
# COMPACT_ATOMS: atom_id res chain seq x y z
N MET A 1 34.47 66.43 33.72
CA MET A 1 35.22 65.31 34.31
C MET A 1 34.25 64.18 34.58
N ALA A 2 34.40 63.11 33.80
CA ALA A 2 33.57 61.92 33.81
C ALA A 2 34.04 60.95 34.90
N ASN A 3 33.17 59.97 35.19
CA ASN A 3 33.45 58.65 35.78
C ASN A 3 33.44 58.53 37.30
N VAL A 4 32.25 58.37 37.88
CA VAL A 4 32.02 57.37 38.94
C VAL A 4 30.61 56.80 38.74
N PHE A 5 30.48 55.67 38.03
CA PHE A 5 29.40 54.68 38.21
C PHE A 5 29.62 53.57 37.19
N LYS A 6 30.40 52.54 37.57
CA LYS A 6 30.45 51.25 36.89
C LYS A 6 31.07 50.24 37.84
N SER A 7 30.22 49.52 38.58
CA SER A 7 30.49 48.16 39.09
C SER A 7 29.30 47.69 39.90
N PHE A 8 28.21 47.31 39.23
CA PHE A 8 27.23 46.34 39.74
C PHE A 8 26.48 45.82 38.52
N GLY A 9 27.02 44.79 37.90
CA GLY A 9 26.47 44.26 36.65
C GLY A 9 27.20 43.04 36.14
N TYR A 10 27.65 42.16 37.03
CA TYR A 10 28.22 40.87 36.66
C TYR A 10 27.93 39.84 37.76
N LEU A 11 26.67 39.39 37.87
CA LEU A 11 26.37 38.08 38.48
C LEU A 11 24.97 37.53 38.17
N PHE A 12 24.46 37.66 36.95
CA PHE A 12 23.23 36.96 36.54
C PHE A 12 23.25 36.62 35.04
N LEU A 13 24.31 35.93 34.59
CA LEU A 13 24.33 35.30 33.26
C LEU A 13 24.87 33.88 33.31
N THR A 14 24.42 33.13 34.31
CA THR A 14 24.59 31.68 34.36
C THR A 14 23.28 31.09 34.86
N LEU A 15 22.76 30.11 34.11
CA LEU A 15 21.57 29.30 34.39
C LEU A 15 20.23 29.75 33.76
N CYS A 16 20.18 29.80 32.44
CA CYS A 16 18.93 29.53 31.68
C CYS A 16 19.21 28.48 30.59
N LEU A 17 19.77 27.35 31.00
CA LEU A 17 19.82 26.13 30.20
C LEU A 17 19.08 25.04 30.97
N PHE A 18 18.14 24.41 30.27
CA PHE A 18 17.40 23.21 30.63
C PHE A 18 16.30 23.37 31.68
N LEU A 19 15.14 23.90 31.27
CA LEU A 19 13.84 23.25 31.53
C LEU A 19 12.87 23.63 30.40
N GLY A 20 13.28 23.35 29.16
CA GLY A 20 12.30 23.03 28.12
C GLY A 20 11.74 21.66 28.50
N TYR A 21 10.78 21.64 29.41
CA TYR A 21 9.96 20.46 29.69
C TYR A 21 9.32 20.11 28.34
N SER A 22 9.92 19.14 27.64
CA SER A 22 9.31 18.54 26.47
C SER A 22 8.16 17.69 26.97
N ASP A 23 7.09 18.37 27.38
CA ASP A 23 5.77 17.78 27.41
C ASP A 23 5.55 17.23 26.01
N THR A 24 5.44 15.91 25.97
CA THR A 24 5.15 15.13 24.78
C THR A 24 3.92 15.73 24.11
N ALA A 25 4.14 16.54 23.08
CA ALA A 25 3.08 17.04 22.23
C ALA A 25 2.53 15.82 21.48
N ASP A 26 1.53 15.16 22.05
CA ASP A 26 0.69 14.21 21.33
C ASP A 26 0.07 14.98 20.17
N ALA A 27 0.68 14.85 18.99
CA ALA A 27 0.21 15.51 17.78
C ALA A 27 -1.28 15.23 17.59
N ALA A 28 -2.09 16.29 17.45
CA ALA A 28 -3.53 16.19 17.35
C ALA A 28 -3.96 15.12 16.32
N LYS A 29 -4.92 14.27 16.72
CA LYS A 29 -5.43 13.17 15.86
C LYS A 29 -5.89 13.72 14.51
N LYS A 30 -5.35 13.14 13.43
CA LYS A 30 -5.68 13.55 12.06
C LYS A 30 -7.09 13.10 11.68
N LYS A 31 -7.84 13.96 11.01
CA LYS A 31 -9.18 13.61 10.50
C LYS A 31 -9.09 12.55 9.40
N VAL A 32 -9.79 11.43 9.57
CA VAL A 32 -9.88 10.38 8.55
C VAL A 32 -10.64 10.94 7.32
N PRO A 33 -10.10 10.84 6.09
CA PRO A 33 -10.79 11.30 4.89
C PRO A 33 -12.15 10.62 4.73
N LYS A 34 -13.18 11.36 4.26
CA LYS A 34 -14.53 10.79 4.05
C LYS A 34 -14.59 9.73 2.95
N ARG A 35 -13.63 9.78 2.02
CA ARG A 35 -13.65 9.02 0.76
C ARG A 35 -12.36 8.20 0.64
N PRO A 36 -12.40 6.84 0.74
CA PRO A 36 -11.21 6.01 0.53
C PRO A 36 -10.67 6.10 -0.88
N LYS A 37 -9.37 6.16 -1.04
CA LYS A 37 -8.69 6.06 -2.34
C LYS A 37 -7.40 5.28 -2.17
N PHE A 38 -6.95 4.69 -3.27
CA PHE A 38 -5.58 4.22 -3.38
C PHE A 38 -4.64 5.42 -3.31
N VAL A 39 -3.50 5.20 -2.67
CA VAL A 39 -2.49 6.24 -2.42
C VAL A 39 -1.11 5.82 -2.90
N GLY A 40 -0.93 4.55 -3.21
CA GLY A 40 0.32 3.97 -3.67
C GLY A 40 1.28 3.59 -2.54
N ALA A 41 2.25 2.74 -2.88
CA ALA A 41 3.21 2.15 -1.97
C ALA A 41 4.08 3.20 -1.26
N THR A 42 4.42 4.31 -1.94
CA THR A 42 5.27 5.35 -1.35
C THR A 42 4.61 6.06 -0.18
N LYS A 43 3.28 6.05 -0.11
CA LYS A 43 2.63 6.58 1.08
C LYS A 43 2.82 5.65 2.28
N CYS A 44 3.07 4.37 2.07
CA CYS A 44 3.30 3.39 3.13
C CYS A 44 4.77 3.38 3.61
N ASP A 45 5.68 4.05 2.91
CA ASP A 45 7.11 4.09 3.18
C ASP A 45 7.53 5.15 4.24
N GLY A 46 8.85 5.31 4.40
CA GLY A 46 9.58 6.54 4.76
C GLY A 46 9.44 7.07 6.19
N SER A 47 8.27 6.90 6.80
CA SER A 47 7.97 7.37 8.15
C SER A 47 7.31 6.32 9.04
N CYS A 48 6.98 5.15 8.49
CA CYS A 48 6.27 4.09 9.23
C CYS A 48 6.65 2.66 8.84
N HIS A 49 6.95 2.37 7.56
CA HIS A 49 7.26 1.00 7.10
C HIS A 49 8.37 0.93 6.02
N ASP A 50 9.44 1.70 6.17
CA ASP A 50 10.57 1.72 5.23
C ASP A 50 11.19 0.32 4.99
N PRO A 51 11.54 -0.49 6.01
CA PRO A 51 12.10 -1.83 5.78
C PRO A 51 11.20 -2.73 4.92
N TYR A 52 9.87 -2.60 5.09
CA TYR A 52 8.89 -3.36 4.31
C TYR A 52 8.80 -2.84 2.88
N TYR A 53 8.85 -1.53 2.69
CA TYR A 53 8.88 -0.91 1.37
C TYR A 53 10.12 -1.33 0.58
N GLN A 54 11.31 -1.30 1.19
CA GLN A 54 12.54 -1.76 0.54
C GLN A 54 12.49 -3.25 0.17
N ALA A 55 11.95 -4.09 1.07
CA ALA A 55 11.74 -5.50 0.77
C ALA A 55 10.74 -5.72 -0.38
N TRP A 56 9.63 -4.98 -0.38
CA TRP A 56 8.62 -5.04 -1.43
C TRP A 56 9.16 -4.58 -2.79
N LYS A 57 9.88 -3.45 -2.83
CA LYS A 57 10.47 -2.86 -4.04
C LYS A 57 11.38 -3.85 -4.78
N ASN A 58 12.07 -4.71 -4.03
CA ASN A 58 12.96 -5.71 -4.61
C ASN A 58 12.27 -7.02 -5.01
N SER A 59 11.00 -7.22 -4.64
CA SER A 59 10.21 -8.42 -4.92
C SER A 59 9.62 -8.44 -6.34
N PRO A 60 9.13 -9.61 -6.82
CA PRO A 60 8.39 -9.68 -8.08
C PRO A 60 7.17 -8.75 -8.14
N HIS A 61 6.45 -8.55 -7.03
CA HIS A 61 5.31 -7.64 -6.98
C HIS A 61 5.70 -6.16 -7.12
N GLY A 62 6.87 -5.78 -6.58
CA GLY A 62 7.46 -4.45 -6.76
C GLY A 62 8.01 -4.20 -8.18
N LYS A 63 8.00 -5.21 -9.04
CA LYS A 63 8.49 -5.18 -10.44
C LYS A 63 7.45 -5.70 -11.43
N ALA A 64 6.22 -5.92 -10.99
CA ALA A 64 5.18 -6.61 -11.76
C ALA A 64 4.83 -5.90 -13.08
N PHE A 65 4.91 -4.58 -13.12
CA PHE A 65 4.64 -3.78 -14.32
C PHE A 65 5.66 -4.03 -15.42
N ASP A 66 6.92 -4.24 -15.07
CA ASP A 66 7.99 -4.44 -16.05
C ASP A 66 7.76 -5.72 -16.87
N LEU A 67 7.12 -6.74 -16.28
CA LEU A 67 6.75 -7.97 -16.98
C LEU A 67 5.79 -7.73 -18.16
N LEU A 68 5.06 -6.61 -18.16
CA LEU A 68 4.12 -6.26 -19.23
C LEU A 68 4.77 -5.61 -20.45
N LYS A 69 5.98 -5.08 -20.32
CA LYS A 69 6.71 -4.43 -21.43
C LYS A 69 7.02 -5.44 -22.53
N ALA A 70 7.14 -4.97 -23.77
CA ALA A 70 7.62 -5.78 -24.90
C ALA A 70 9.00 -6.40 -24.59
N GLY A 71 9.24 -7.63 -25.05
CA GLY A 71 10.47 -8.39 -24.86
C GLY A 71 10.65 -9.00 -23.45
N ASN A 72 9.98 -8.46 -22.42
CA ASN A 72 10.08 -8.98 -21.06
C ASN A 72 9.24 -10.25 -20.86
N ALA A 73 9.73 -11.14 -19.98
CA ALA A 73 9.07 -12.41 -19.64
C ALA A 73 8.66 -13.24 -20.88
N ALA A 74 9.49 -13.23 -21.93
CA ALA A 74 9.16 -13.80 -23.24
C ALA A 74 8.74 -15.27 -23.16
N ASP A 75 9.44 -16.08 -22.36
CA ASP A 75 9.13 -17.51 -22.22
C ASP A 75 7.78 -17.75 -21.56
N ALA A 76 7.46 -17.00 -20.51
CA ALA A 76 6.16 -17.08 -19.84
C ALA A 76 5.03 -16.61 -20.77
N LYS A 77 5.26 -15.55 -21.55
CA LYS A 77 4.30 -15.07 -22.56
C LYS A 77 4.06 -16.13 -23.64
N LYS A 78 5.12 -16.67 -24.25
CA LYS A 78 5.01 -17.72 -25.29
C LYS A 78 4.29 -18.96 -24.78
N ARG A 79 4.65 -19.43 -23.58
CA ARG A 79 4.03 -20.60 -22.94
C ARG A 79 2.52 -20.44 -22.80
N ASP A 80 2.05 -19.24 -22.48
CA ASP A 80 0.63 -18.93 -22.27
C ASP A 80 -0.04 -18.29 -23.51
N GLY A 81 0.58 -18.41 -24.69
CA GLY A 81 0.01 -17.98 -25.98
C GLY A 81 -0.06 -16.46 -26.16
N LEU A 82 0.74 -15.71 -25.42
CA LEU A 82 0.90 -14.27 -25.53
C LEU A 82 2.08 -13.91 -26.43
N ASP A 83 1.98 -12.77 -27.11
CA ASP A 83 3.05 -12.24 -27.96
C ASP A 83 4.16 -11.64 -27.08
N PRO A 84 5.40 -12.17 -27.09
CA PRO A 84 6.50 -11.63 -26.29
C PRO A 84 6.84 -10.18 -26.65
N GLU A 85 6.66 -9.77 -27.89
CA GLU A 85 7.03 -8.45 -28.41
C GLU A 85 5.91 -7.41 -28.29
N LYS A 86 4.70 -7.84 -27.92
CA LYS A 86 3.61 -6.91 -27.65
C LYS A 86 3.83 -6.20 -26.31
N ASP A 87 3.59 -4.89 -26.30
CA ASP A 87 3.50 -4.09 -25.09
C ASP A 87 2.09 -4.20 -24.46
N TYR A 88 2.03 -4.77 -23.26
CA TYR A 88 0.80 -4.94 -22.47
C TYR A 88 0.63 -3.89 -21.37
N THR A 89 1.50 -2.88 -21.29
CA THR A 89 1.49 -1.83 -20.23
C THR A 89 0.25 -0.92 -20.26
N ALA A 90 -0.54 -0.97 -21.33
CA ALA A 90 -1.84 -0.33 -21.43
C ALA A 90 -3.02 -1.32 -21.55
N ASP A 91 -2.76 -2.63 -21.54
CA ASP A 91 -3.78 -3.66 -21.76
C ASP A 91 -4.68 -3.83 -20.51
N PRO A 92 -5.99 -3.49 -20.60
CA PRO A 92 -6.88 -3.55 -19.45
C PRO A 92 -7.05 -4.95 -18.84
N ALA A 93 -6.74 -6.02 -19.58
CA ALA A 93 -6.76 -7.39 -19.06
C ALA A 93 -5.58 -7.68 -18.13
N CYS A 94 -4.44 -7.03 -18.33
CA CYS A 94 -3.22 -7.26 -17.56
C CYS A 94 -3.16 -6.36 -16.32
N LEU A 95 -3.64 -5.12 -16.45
CA LEU A 95 -3.42 -4.06 -15.48
C LEU A 95 -4.11 -4.28 -14.12
N PHE A 96 -5.20 -5.04 -14.05
CA PHE A 96 -5.83 -5.32 -12.76
C PHE A 96 -4.92 -6.11 -11.82
N CYS A 97 -4.18 -7.08 -12.36
CA CYS A 97 -3.33 -7.97 -11.59
C CYS A 97 -1.90 -7.44 -11.42
N HIS A 98 -1.45 -6.54 -12.29
CA HIS A 98 -0.06 -6.07 -12.35
C HIS A 98 0.13 -4.63 -11.84
N THR A 99 -0.92 -3.95 -11.39
CA THR A 99 -0.83 -2.57 -10.87
C THR A 99 -1.69 -2.40 -9.63
N THR A 100 -1.56 -1.24 -8.98
CA THR A 100 -2.33 -0.92 -7.78
C THR A 100 -3.62 -0.20 -8.11
N GLY A 101 -4.75 -0.83 -7.81
CA GLY A 101 -6.06 -0.17 -7.83
C GLY A 101 -6.56 0.23 -9.23
N TYR A 102 -6.12 -0.43 -10.30
CA TYR A 102 -6.60 -0.14 -11.66
C TYR A 102 -8.14 -0.09 -11.73
N ARG A 103 -8.67 0.99 -12.30
CA ARG A 103 -10.13 1.28 -12.42
C ARG A 103 -10.84 1.45 -11.07
N GLN A 104 -10.09 1.70 -10.01
CA GLN A 104 -10.58 2.05 -8.68
C GLN A 104 -10.16 3.48 -8.32
N ARG A 105 -10.76 4.04 -7.28
CA ARG A 105 -10.56 5.47 -6.98
C ARG A 105 -9.13 5.72 -6.51
N GLY A 106 -8.39 6.57 -7.23
CA GLY A 106 -7.00 6.94 -6.91
C GLY A 106 -5.96 5.89 -7.29
N GLY A 107 -6.36 4.80 -7.95
CA GLY A 107 -5.40 3.79 -8.41
C GLY A 107 -4.74 4.14 -9.73
N PHE A 108 -3.96 3.18 -10.24
CA PHE A 108 -3.18 3.30 -11.46
C PHE A 108 -3.99 3.77 -12.67
N ILE A 109 -3.40 4.69 -13.43
CA ILE A 109 -3.91 5.23 -14.69
C ILE A 109 -2.89 4.87 -15.78
N PRO A 110 -3.28 4.12 -16.82
CA PRO A 110 -2.34 3.60 -17.82
C PRO A 110 -1.68 4.70 -18.66
N PRO A 111 -0.48 4.43 -19.21
CA PRO A 111 0.20 5.33 -20.14
C PRO A 111 -0.71 5.77 -21.30
N GLY A 112 -0.56 7.02 -21.73
CA GLY A 112 -1.33 7.61 -22.82
C GLY A 112 -2.77 8.00 -22.45
N THR A 113 -3.17 7.89 -21.17
CA THR A 113 -4.50 8.32 -20.75
C THR A 113 -4.59 9.84 -20.70
N LYS A 114 -5.47 10.43 -21.51
CA LYS A 114 -5.73 11.88 -21.52
C LYS A 114 -7.07 12.23 -20.88
N PHE A 115 -7.11 13.31 -20.12
CA PHE A 115 -8.33 13.94 -19.63
C PHE A 115 -8.33 15.44 -19.95
N LYS A 116 -9.31 15.87 -20.76
CA LYS A 116 -9.39 17.26 -21.26
C LYS A 116 -8.06 17.73 -21.89
N GLY A 117 -7.49 16.90 -22.77
CA GLY A 117 -6.23 17.18 -23.48
C GLY A 117 -4.95 16.98 -22.66
N ARG A 118 -5.03 16.86 -21.33
CA ARG A 118 -3.86 16.67 -20.47
C ARG A 118 -3.58 15.20 -20.20
N ASP A 119 -2.31 14.82 -20.21
CA ASP A 119 -1.89 13.50 -19.75
C ASP A 119 -2.17 13.39 -18.24
N VAL A 120 -2.87 12.32 -17.86
CA VAL A 120 -3.21 11.99 -16.48
C VAL A 120 -2.73 10.58 -16.11
N SER A 121 -1.85 10.00 -16.93
CA SER A 121 -1.21 8.72 -16.67
C SER A 121 -0.45 8.76 -15.34
N THR A 122 -0.41 7.63 -14.65
CA THR A 122 0.43 7.47 -13.47
C THR A 122 1.90 7.53 -13.91
N ARG A 123 2.72 8.31 -13.20
CA ARG A 123 4.17 8.30 -13.38
C ARG A 123 4.71 6.90 -13.12
N ILE A 124 5.54 6.40 -14.03
CA ILE A 124 6.31 5.16 -13.85
C ILE A 124 7.68 5.58 -13.32
N ASP A 125 8.02 5.14 -12.13
CA ASP A 125 9.25 5.53 -11.45
C ASP A 125 10.08 4.30 -11.07
N PRO A 126 11.21 4.03 -11.76
CA PRO A 126 12.04 2.88 -11.44
C PRO A 126 12.80 3.04 -10.11
N THR A 127 13.01 4.27 -9.62
CA THR A 127 13.73 4.52 -8.36
C THR A 127 12.79 4.61 -7.17
N GLU A 128 11.55 5.03 -7.37
CA GLU A 128 10.52 5.12 -6.32
C GLU A 128 9.17 4.52 -6.78
N PRO A 129 9.11 3.18 -6.99
CA PRO A 129 7.93 2.55 -7.56
C PRO A 129 6.69 2.71 -6.68
N ASN A 130 5.55 2.94 -7.32
CA ASN A 130 4.36 3.35 -6.60
C ASN A 130 3.06 2.62 -7.01
N LEU A 131 2.18 3.27 -7.76
CA LEU A 131 0.89 2.73 -8.16
C LEU A 131 0.98 1.80 -9.38
N GLU A 132 2.05 1.94 -10.16
CA GLU A 132 2.34 1.16 -11.35
C GLU A 132 2.64 -0.31 -11.03
N GLN A 133 3.07 -0.62 -9.81
CA GLN A 133 3.37 -1.98 -9.37
C GLN A 133 2.22 -2.62 -8.59
N VAL A 134 2.35 -3.90 -8.23
CA VAL A 134 1.46 -4.56 -7.26
C VAL A 134 1.87 -4.13 -5.86
N GLY A 135 1.36 -2.99 -5.42
CA GLY A 135 1.74 -2.33 -4.17
C GLY A 135 1.06 -2.89 -2.93
N CYS A 136 1.42 -2.34 -1.77
CA CYS A 136 0.94 -2.77 -0.45
C CYS A 136 -0.59 -2.90 -0.39
N GLU A 137 -1.29 -1.95 -1.04
CA GLU A 137 -2.75 -1.86 -1.03
C GLU A 137 -3.43 -3.00 -1.80
N MET A 138 -2.73 -3.69 -2.70
CA MET A 138 -3.26 -4.87 -3.38
C MET A 138 -3.36 -6.08 -2.47
N CYS A 139 -2.55 -6.12 -1.40
CA CYS A 139 -2.63 -7.15 -0.38
C CYS A 139 -3.46 -6.71 0.84
N HIS A 140 -3.16 -5.52 1.34
CA HIS A 140 -3.70 -5.04 2.60
C HIS A 140 -5.05 -4.34 2.46
N SER A 141 -5.55 -4.07 1.24
CA SER A 141 -6.76 -3.27 1.08
C SER A 141 -7.72 -3.70 -0.03
N VAL A 142 -8.99 -3.33 0.18
CA VAL A 142 -10.07 -3.41 -0.83
C VAL A 142 -10.55 -2.05 -1.32
N ALA A 143 -10.10 -0.96 -0.69
CA ALA A 143 -10.57 0.39 -1.00
C ALA A 143 -9.44 1.43 -1.16
N GLY A 144 -8.20 1.02 -0.90
CA GLY A 144 -7.02 1.86 -0.80
C GLY A 144 -6.74 2.33 0.63
N GLY A 145 -5.55 2.85 0.84
CA GLY A 145 -4.94 3.13 2.14
C GLY A 145 -5.11 4.55 2.64
N SER A 146 -5.88 5.40 1.95
CA SER A 146 -6.06 6.79 2.39
C SER A 146 -6.72 6.92 3.77
N GLN A 147 -7.52 5.94 4.19
CA GLN A 147 -8.25 5.98 5.46
C GLN A 147 -7.54 5.19 6.56
N PHE A 148 -7.27 3.89 6.37
CA PHE A 148 -6.70 3.07 7.43
C PHE A 148 -5.31 3.55 7.87
N ARG A 149 -4.50 4.16 6.98
CA ARG A 149 -3.21 4.74 7.36
C ARG A 149 -3.35 5.85 8.41
N VAL A 150 -4.45 6.60 8.36
CA VAL A 150 -4.73 7.68 9.30
C VAL A 150 -5.11 7.08 10.64
N VAL A 151 -5.86 5.97 10.63
CA VAL A 151 -6.13 5.19 11.85
C VAL A 151 -4.82 4.67 12.45
N MET A 152 -4.00 3.97 11.66
CA MET A 152 -2.70 3.43 12.09
C MET A 152 -1.81 4.52 12.71
N LYS A 153 -1.75 5.70 12.08
CA LYS A 153 -1.00 6.84 12.61
C LYS A 153 -1.60 7.37 13.91
N ASN A 154 -2.91 7.61 13.94
CA ASN A 154 -3.58 8.19 15.11
C ASN A 154 -3.55 7.26 16.33
N THR A 155 -3.40 5.95 16.12
CA THR A 155 -3.31 4.98 17.19
C THR A 155 -1.89 4.47 17.43
N LYS A 156 -0.88 5.01 16.71
CA LYS A 156 0.52 4.55 16.80
C LYS A 156 0.62 3.01 16.65
N GLY A 157 -0.15 2.45 15.72
CA GLY A 157 -0.22 1.01 15.48
C GLY A 157 -1.07 0.20 16.45
N ASP A 158 -1.66 0.83 17.48
CA ASP A 158 -2.57 0.17 18.43
C ASP A 158 -4.01 0.18 17.93
N PHE A 159 -4.35 -0.76 17.06
CA PHE A 159 -5.70 -0.87 16.51
C PHE A 159 -6.13 -2.34 16.45
N LYS A 160 -7.44 -2.56 16.52
CA LYS A 160 -8.04 -3.88 16.28
C LYS A 160 -8.25 -4.12 14.79
N LYS A 161 -8.25 -5.39 14.36
CA LYS A 161 -8.52 -5.77 12.97
C LYS A 161 -9.86 -5.20 12.51
N ALA A 162 -10.92 -5.35 13.30
CA ALA A 162 -12.25 -4.84 12.98
C ALA A 162 -12.29 -3.30 12.77
N GLU A 163 -11.49 -2.54 13.51
CA GLU A 163 -11.46 -1.07 13.43
C GLU A 163 -10.83 -0.54 12.15
N THR A 164 -9.86 -1.28 11.60
CA THR A 164 -9.21 -0.94 10.33
C THR A 164 -9.95 -1.53 9.15
N GLU A 165 -10.61 -2.68 9.33
CA GLU A 165 -11.46 -3.27 8.30
C GLU A 165 -12.58 -2.35 7.86
N LYS A 166 -13.22 -1.59 8.76
CA LYS A 166 -14.27 -0.62 8.35
C LYS A 166 -13.77 0.43 7.35
N TYR A 167 -12.46 0.62 7.24
CA TYR A 167 -11.79 1.52 6.30
C TYR A 167 -11.15 0.80 5.11
N GLY A 168 -11.50 -0.46 4.91
CA GLY A 168 -11.06 -1.26 3.77
C GLY A 168 -9.69 -1.90 3.93
N LEU A 169 -9.10 -1.93 5.15
CA LEU A 169 -8.02 -2.88 5.42
C LEU A 169 -8.60 -4.32 5.37
N ARG A 170 -7.80 -5.31 5.04
CA ARG A 170 -8.22 -6.73 5.04
C ARG A 170 -7.16 -7.64 5.63
N TRP A 171 -7.59 -8.78 6.13
CA TRP A 171 -6.75 -9.77 6.83
C TRP A 171 -6.89 -11.18 6.25
N ASP A 172 -7.78 -11.40 5.28
CA ASP A 172 -8.01 -12.68 4.62
C ASP A 172 -6.99 -13.00 3.52
N TYR A 173 -5.71 -13.09 3.87
CA TYR A 173 -4.60 -13.17 2.92
C TYR A 173 -4.69 -14.35 1.93
N LYS A 174 -5.30 -15.48 2.30
CA LYS A 174 -5.58 -16.57 1.35
C LYS A 174 -6.50 -16.12 0.19
N ASN A 175 -7.52 -15.32 0.49
CA ASN A 175 -8.41 -14.77 -0.56
C ASN A 175 -7.73 -13.64 -1.35
N VAL A 176 -6.82 -12.89 -0.71
CA VAL A 176 -6.05 -11.82 -1.35
C VAL A 176 -5.27 -12.34 -2.55
N CYS A 177 -4.50 -13.42 -2.37
CA CYS A 177 -3.69 -14.00 -3.44
C CYS A 177 -4.56 -14.45 -4.64
N ASN A 178 -5.74 -14.98 -4.34
CA ASN A 178 -6.71 -15.45 -5.34
C ASN A 178 -7.40 -14.33 -6.13
N ARG A 179 -7.22 -13.04 -5.77
CA ARG A 179 -7.67 -11.91 -6.59
C ARG A 179 -6.97 -11.84 -7.95
N CYS A 180 -5.76 -12.40 -8.04
CA CYS A 180 -4.95 -12.37 -9.25
C CYS A 180 -4.59 -13.79 -9.68
N HIS A 181 -3.89 -14.54 -8.83
CA HIS A 181 -3.36 -15.85 -9.19
C HIS A 181 -4.44 -16.90 -9.45
N GLY A 182 -5.54 -16.83 -8.70
CA GLY A 182 -6.73 -17.69 -8.89
C GLY A 182 -7.84 -17.03 -9.72
N HIS A 183 -7.59 -15.86 -10.31
CA HIS A 183 -8.64 -15.12 -11.00
C HIS A 183 -8.96 -15.74 -12.36
N LYS A 184 -10.26 -15.79 -12.71
CA LYS A 184 -10.75 -16.43 -13.94
C LYS A 184 -10.20 -15.83 -15.23
N GLN A 185 -9.75 -14.57 -15.17
CA GLN A 185 -9.16 -13.83 -16.29
C GLN A 185 -7.63 -13.87 -16.29
N ASN A 186 -6.98 -14.60 -15.37
CA ASN A 186 -5.54 -14.82 -15.41
C ASN A 186 -5.19 -15.67 -16.65
N PRO A 187 -4.36 -15.18 -17.58
CA PRO A 187 -3.96 -15.96 -18.75
C PRO A 187 -3.02 -17.12 -18.38
N HIS A 188 -2.26 -17.01 -17.29
CA HIS A 188 -1.33 -18.02 -16.81
C HIS A 188 -2.07 -19.09 -16.00
N LYS A 189 -2.66 -20.08 -16.69
CA LYS A 189 -3.53 -21.10 -16.07
C LYS A 189 -2.79 -22.29 -15.46
N GLY A 190 -1.49 -22.43 -15.73
CA GLY A 190 -0.69 -23.59 -15.33
C GLY A 190 0.01 -23.49 -13.96
N GLU A 191 0.28 -22.27 -13.48
CA GLU A 191 1.08 -22.07 -12.27
C GLU A 191 0.19 -21.81 -11.04
N LYS A 192 0.08 -22.80 -10.17
CA LYS A 192 -0.54 -22.62 -8.85
C LYS A 192 0.50 -22.01 -7.91
N VAL A 193 0.15 -20.90 -7.27
CA VAL A 193 0.98 -20.34 -6.20
C VAL A 193 0.88 -21.22 -4.96
N ASP A 194 2.03 -21.69 -4.47
CA ASP A 194 2.14 -22.20 -3.11
C ASP A 194 1.94 -21.04 -2.13
N LEU A 195 0.73 -20.94 -1.59
CA LEU A 195 0.34 -19.83 -0.73
C LEU A 195 1.08 -19.83 0.61
N GLU A 196 1.41 -21.01 1.13
CA GLU A 196 2.11 -21.11 2.41
C GLU A 196 3.55 -20.67 2.26
N ALA A 197 4.25 -21.20 1.24
CA ALA A 197 5.60 -20.78 0.91
C ALA A 197 5.66 -19.30 0.53
N ALA A 198 4.66 -18.79 -0.21
CA ALA A 198 4.58 -17.37 -0.55
C ALA A 198 4.43 -16.52 0.72
N LEU A 199 3.47 -16.83 1.60
CA LEU A 199 3.23 -16.06 2.83
C LEU A 199 4.44 -16.06 3.76
N ALA A 200 5.17 -17.18 3.86
CA ALA A 200 6.39 -17.27 4.66
C ALA A 200 7.51 -16.34 4.17
N ASN A 201 7.51 -16.00 2.88
CA ASN A 201 8.54 -15.18 2.23
C ASN A 201 8.06 -13.77 1.87
N VAL A 202 6.81 -13.41 2.21
CA VAL A 202 6.27 -12.07 1.96
C VAL A 202 6.96 -11.07 2.90
N HIS A 203 7.63 -10.09 2.30
CA HIS A 203 8.44 -9.04 2.95
C HIS A 203 9.62 -9.59 3.79
N PRO A 204 10.79 -9.91 3.20
CA PRO A 204 12.02 -10.16 3.95
C PRO A 204 12.60 -8.85 4.57
N PHE A 205 11.76 -8.10 5.30
CA PHE A 205 12.01 -6.75 5.79
C PHE A 205 13.18 -6.67 6.77
N ALA A 206 13.46 -7.76 7.51
CA ALA A 206 14.54 -7.80 8.48
C ALA A 206 15.91 -7.46 7.87
N LYS A 207 16.12 -7.75 6.57
CA LYS A 207 17.35 -7.42 5.83
C LYS A 207 17.52 -5.93 5.55
N PHE A 208 16.46 -5.14 5.70
CA PHE A 208 16.41 -3.72 5.36
C PHE A 208 16.24 -2.84 6.61
N ILE A 209 16.40 -3.42 7.79
CA ILE A 209 16.46 -2.66 9.04
C ILE A 209 17.84 -2.01 9.15
N THR A 210 17.85 -0.71 9.39
CA THR A 210 19.03 0.12 9.64
C THR A 210 18.87 0.81 11.00
N GLU A 211 19.88 1.57 11.43
CA GLU A 211 19.77 2.42 12.62
C GLU A 211 18.65 3.46 12.46
N ASP A 212 18.55 4.09 11.29
CA ASP A 212 17.59 5.17 10.99
C ASP A 212 16.12 4.73 11.00
N ASN A 213 15.83 3.45 10.82
CA ASN A 213 14.46 2.91 10.73
C ASN A 213 14.17 1.80 11.75
N ALA A 214 15.04 1.64 12.75
CA ALA A 214 14.92 0.58 13.75
C ALA A 214 13.60 0.62 14.54
N ASP A 215 13.04 1.82 14.71
CA ASP A 215 11.75 2.10 15.36
C ASP A 215 10.54 1.60 14.54
N GLN A 216 10.73 1.32 13.25
CA GLN A 216 9.69 0.83 12.34
C GLN A 216 9.56 -0.70 12.36
N ASN A 217 10.30 -1.39 13.23
CA ASN A 217 10.19 -2.83 13.41
C ASN A 217 8.93 -3.20 14.22
N ILE A 218 7.80 -3.27 13.52
CA ILE A 218 6.49 -3.64 14.09
C ILE A 218 6.42 -5.05 14.67
N VAL A 219 7.43 -5.92 14.49
CA VAL A 219 7.42 -7.24 15.12
C VAL A 219 8.00 -7.17 16.54
N LYS A 220 8.92 -6.22 16.80
CA LYS A 220 9.50 -5.99 18.12
C LYS A 220 8.51 -5.35 19.10
N ASP A 221 7.49 -4.63 18.60
CA ASP A 221 6.50 -3.94 19.43
C ASP A 221 5.47 -4.87 20.12
N GLY A 222 5.46 -6.17 19.80
CA GLY A 222 4.53 -7.17 20.33
C GLY A 222 3.10 -7.11 19.76
N LYS A 223 2.68 -5.98 19.18
CA LYS A 223 1.32 -5.76 18.68
C LYS A 223 0.95 -6.68 17.53
N VAL A 224 1.93 -7.11 16.73
CA VAL A 224 1.71 -8.13 15.67
C VAL A 224 1.27 -9.46 16.28
N LYS A 225 1.88 -9.89 17.40
CA LYS A 225 1.52 -11.14 18.08
C LYS A 225 0.13 -11.05 18.69
N ASP A 226 -0.24 -9.91 19.24
CA ASP A 226 -1.57 -9.72 19.81
C ASP A 226 -2.65 -9.66 18.73
N ARG A 227 -2.40 -8.96 17.62
CA ARG A 227 -3.30 -8.98 16.45
C ARG A 227 -3.42 -10.37 15.82
N ALA A 228 -2.41 -11.21 15.91
CA ALA A 228 -2.49 -12.59 15.41
C ALA A 228 -3.50 -13.46 16.19
N LYS A 229 -3.82 -13.09 17.44
CA LYS A 229 -4.84 -13.78 18.27
C LYS A 229 -6.27 -13.31 17.96
N GLU A 230 -6.42 -12.14 17.32
CA GLU A 230 -7.71 -11.61 16.89
C GLU A 230 -8.11 -12.18 15.52
N LYS A 231 -9.40 -12.43 15.30
CA LYS A 231 -9.96 -12.64 13.96
C LYS A 231 -10.70 -11.39 13.50
N GLY A 232 -10.34 -10.89 12.32
CA GLY A 232 -11.06 -9.81 11.65
C GLY A 232 -12.28 -10.35 10.90
N PRO A 233 -13.31 -9.51 10.65
CA PRO A 233 -14.48 -9.93 9.87
C PRO A 233 -14.15 -10.53 8.50
N SER A 234 -13.06 -10.09 7.85
CA SER A 234 -12.59 -10.64 6.58
C SER A 234 -12.06 -12.06 6.71
N GLU A 235 -11.35 -12.38 7.79
CA GLU A 235 -10.86 -13.74 8.07
C GLU A 235 -12.01 -14.70 8.36
N GLU A 236 -13.06 -14.22 9.03
CA GLU A 236 -14.24 -15.04 9.36
C GLU A 236 -15.13 -15.31 8.15
N LYS A 237 -15.47 -14.25 7.39
CA LYS A 237 -16.49 -14.33 6.33
C LYS A 237 -15.89 -14.48 4.94
N GLY A 238 -14.63 -14.10 4.77
CA GLY A 238 -13.99 -13.93 3.47
C GLY A 238 -14.53 -12.70 2.73
N ILE A 239 -13.66 -11.91 2.13
CA ILE A 239 -14.11 -10.79 1.29
C ILE A 239 -14.46 -11.29 -0.11
N VAL A 240 -15.48 -10.68 -0.73
CA VAL A 240 -15.79 -10.86 -2.15
C VAL A 240 -14.55 -10.55 -2.98
N ILE A 241 -14.06 -11.54 -3.72
CA ILE A 241 -12.98 -11.33 -4.68
C ILE A 241 -13.54 -10.55 -5.86
N GLU A 242 -12.86 -9.48 -6.26
CA GLU A 242 -13.31 -8.67 -7.37
C GLU A 242 -13.39 -9.51 -8.65
N ASN A 243 -14.50 -9.33 -9.36
CA ASN A 243 -14.76 -10.03 -10.60
C ASN A 243 -15.10 -9.00 -11.68
N TRP A 244 -14.45 -9.15 -12.82
CA TRP A 244 -14.50 -8.20 -13.90
C TRP A 244 -14.39 -8.89 -15.25
N LYS A 245 -14.78 -8.15 -16.29
CA LYS A 245 -14.60 -8.54 -17.68
C LYS A 245 -14.12 -7.36 -18.51
N ILE A 246 -13.51 -7.67 -19.64
CA ILE A 246 -13.23 -6.67 -20.67
C ILE A 246 -14.51 -6.47 -21.50
N HIS A 247 -14.94 -5.22 -21.64
CA HIS A 247 -16.06 -4.85 -22.49
C HIS A 247 -15.70 -3.57 -23.24
N LYS A 248 -15.67 -3.66 -24.58
CA LYS A 248 -15.26 -2.58 -25.49
C LYS A 248 -13.88 -2.02 -25.11
N GLY A 249 -12.90 -2.92 -24.98
CA GLY A 249 -11.51 -2.56 -24.66
C GLY A 249 -11.32 -1.90 -23.29
N LYS A 250 -12.23 -2.11 -22.32
CA LYS A 250 -12.14 -1.54 -20.98
C LYS A 250 -12.54 -2.55 -19.93
N LEU A 251 -11.83 -2.57 -18.80
CA LEU A 251 -12.23 -3.35 -17.63
C LEU A 251 -13.51 -2.78 -17.01
N ARG A 252 -14.49 -3.67 -16.82
CA ARG A 252 -15.75 -3.43 -16.14
C ARG A 252 -15.94 -4.47 -15.04
N PHE A 253 -16.10 -3.98 -13.81
CA PHE A 253 -16.49 -4.83 -12.69
C PHE A 253 -17.92 -5.35 -12.90
N LEU A 254 -18.13 -6.62 -12.61
CA LEU A 254 -19.46 -7.24 -12.66
C LEU A 254 -20.32 -6.75 -11.49
N LYS A 255 -21.64 -6.87 -11.62
CA LYS A 255 -22.57 -6.55 -10.53
C LYS A 255 -22.24 -7.46 -9.33
N GLY A 256 -22.05 -6.85 -8.16
CA GLY A 256 -21.61 -7.58 -6.96
C GLY A 256 -20.14 -7.99 -6.97
N GLY A 257 -19.40 -7.84 -8.07
CA GLY A 257 -18.00 -8.22 -8.20
C GLY A 257 -17.01 -7.20 -7.66
N ARG A 258 -17.39 -6.38 -6.66
CA ARG A 258 -16.47 -5.46 -5.97
C ARG A 258 -16.52 -5.73 -4.48
N ALA A 259 -15.36 -5.81 -3.85
CA ALA A 259 -15.24 -5.91 -2.40
C ALA A 259 -15.73 -4.63 -1.67
N PHE A 260 -15.60 -3.46 -2.30
CA PHE A 260 -15.98 -2.18 -1.70
C PHE A 260 -16.99 -1.39 -2.54
N ASN A 261 -18.06 -0.91 -1.89
CA ASN A 261 -19.03 0.00 -2.48
C ASN A 261 -18.71 1.45 -2.12
N TYR A 262 -18.11 2.19 -3.05
CA TYR A 262 -17.77 3.60 -2.89
C TYR A 262 -18.96 4.55 -2.66
N LYS A 263 -20.18 4.17 -3.06
CA LYS A 263 -21.39 4.99 -2.83
C LYS A 263 -21.93 4.78 -1.42
N LYS A 264 -21.98 3.53 -0.96
CA LYS A 264 -22.52 3.16 0.36
C LYS A 264 -21.46 3.16 1.47
N GLY A 265 -20.17 3.25 1.14
CA GLY A 265 -19.08 3.12 2.10
C GLY A 265 -19.02 1.75 2.77
N LYS A 266 -19.45 0.69 2.07
CA LYS A 266 -19.66 -0.65 2.64
C LYS A 266 -18.73 -1.68 2.00
N ILE A 267 -18.20 -2.59 2.82
CA ILE A 267 -17.46 -3.78 2.39
C ILE A 267 -18.43 -4.95 2.21
N TYR A 268 -18.19 -5.75 1.17
CA TYR A 268 -18.94 -6.96 0.89
C TYR A 268 -18.09 -8.18 1.20
N TYR A 269 -18.65 -9.03 2.05
CA TYR A 269 -18.13 -10.34 2.42
C TYR A 269 -18.86 -11.43 1.62
N LYS A 270 -18.30 -12.64 1.58
CA LYS A 270 -18.89 -13.81 0.89
C LYS A 270 -20.16 -14.29 1.58
#